data_AF-A0A9D4XHM9-F1
#
_entry.id   AF-A0A9D4XHM9-F1
#
_cell.length_a   1.000
_cell.length_b   1.000
_cell.length_c   1.000
_cell.angle_alpha   90.00
_cell.angle_beta   90.00
_cell.angle_gamma   90.00
#
_symmetry.space_group_name_H-M   'P 1'
#
loop_
_entity.id
_entity.type
_entity.pdbx_description
1 polymer ?
#
loop_
_entity_poly.entity_id
_entity_poly.type
_entity_poly.pdbx_seq_one_letter_code
_entity_poly.pdbx_strand_id
1 'polypeptide(L)'
;MHMEVGSCKHGLLLQIRQVKVVLDELEDIQANVRNVMQSIHGKLSSLSDTDIDFKMNEQAIYNDLDDENTAFCHSGSTDVTTTKVKKNTDSTHLAALMVSIYGMVQQDYLMQDRIVSALDLNVSSEELESYCLMWSLRPFINDELVHEAWKYIH
;
A
#
# COMPACT_ATOMS: atom_id res chain seq x y z
N MET A 1 0.23 62.08 22.77
CA MET A 1 0.61 60.81 23.44
C MET A 1 -0.57 59.93 23.86
N HIS A 2 -1.65 60.42 24.48
CA HIS A 2 -2.76 59.53 24.91
C HIS A 2 -3.54 58.85 23.77
N MET A 3 -3.58 59.46 22.58
CA MET A 3 -4.39 58.97 21.45
C MET A 3 -3.69 57.83 20.66
N GLU A 4 -2.36 57.80 20.65
CA GLU A 4 -1.56 56.76 19.97
C GLU A 4 -1.50 55.45 20.76
N VAL A 5 -1.46 55.53 22.09
CA VAL A 5 -1.48 54.35 22.97
C VAL A 5 -2.81 53.59 22.89
N GLY A 6 -3.92 54.31 22.73
CA GLY A 6 -5.24 53.70 22.54
C GLY A 6 -5.36 52.90 21.24
N SER A 7 -4.80 53.44 20.14
CA SER A 7 -4.77 52.75 18.84
C SER A 7 -3.86 51.51 18.88
N CYS A 8 -2.69 51.62 19.51
CA CYS A 8 -1.77 50.49 19.69
C CYS A 8 -2.39 49.37 20.54
N LYS A 9 -3.06 49.71 21.66
CA LYS A 9 -3.78 48.74 22.50
C LYS A 9 -4.89 48.03 21.73
N HIS A 10 -5.63 48.76 20.89
CA HIS A 10 -6.68 48.16 20.08
C HIS A 10 -6.13 47.19 19.02
N GLY A 11 -5.02 47.55 18.36
CA GLY A 11 -4.34 46.66 17.41
C GLY A 11 -3.82 45.37 18.06
N LEU A 12 -3.23 45.47 19.27
CA LEU A 12 -2.78 44.30 20.02
C LEU A 12 -3.94 43.39 20.44
N LEU A 13 -5.06 43.95 20.90
CA LEU A 13 -6.25 43.16 21.24
C LEU A 13 -6.85 42.46 20.02
N LEU A 14 -6.83 43.10 18.85
CA LEU A 14 -7.27 42.49 17.61
C LEU A 14 -6.39 41.30 17.22
N GLN A 15 -5.06 41.45 17.30
CA GLN A 15 -4.13 40.36 17.03
C GLN A 15 -4.30 39.19 18.00
N ILE A 16 -4.42 39.46 19.30
CA ILE A 16 -4.68 38.41 20.31
C ILE A 16 -5.97 37.66 19.98
N ARG A 17 -7.01 38.37 19.54
CA ARG A 17 -8.28 37.74 19.15
C ARG A 17 -8.12 36.86 17.92
N GLN A 18 -7.38 37.32 16.90
CA GLN A 18 -7.10 36.53 15.70
C GLN A 18 -6.29 35.28 16.02
N VAL A 19 -5.24 35.40 16.83
CA VAL A 19 -4.44 34.25 17.28
C VAL A 19 -5.31 33.24 18.03
N LYS A 20 -6.24 33.73 18.87
CA LYS A 20 -7.17 32.85 19.58
C LYS A 20 -8.10 32.08 18.64
N VAL A 21 -8.65 32.73 17.62
CA VAL A 21 -9.48 32.06 16.60
C VAL A 21 -8.70 30.95 15.89
N VAL A 22 -7.47 31.25 15.46
CA VAL A 22 -6.60 30.25 14.81
C VAL A 22 -6.29 29.08 15.74
N LEU A 23 -6.10 29.35 17.03
CA LEU A 23 -5.85 28.30 18.02
C LEU A 23 -7.07 27.38 18.19
N ASP A 24 -8.27 27.96 18.27
CA ASP A 24 -9.52 27.21 18.39
C ASP A 24 -9.74 26.32 17.12
N GLU A 25 -9.44 26.83 15.91
CA GLU A 25 -9.51 26.05 14.67
C GLU A 25 -8.51 24.88 14.63
N LEU A 26 -7.30 25.07 15.15
CA LEU A 26 -6.29 24.01 15.24
C LEU A 26 -6.70 22.90 16.21
N GLU A 27 -7.36 23.24 17.32
CA GLU A 27 -7.87 22.27 18.29
C GLU A 27 -8.99 21.41 17.69
N ASP A 28 -9.88 22.01 16.90
CA ASP A 28 -10.92 21.29 16.15
C ASP A 28 -10.32 20.34 15.10
N ILE A 29 -9.31 20.81 14.34
CA ILE A 29 -8.61 19.96 13.36
C ILE A 29 -7.92 18.79 14.07
N GLN A 30 -7.27 19.04 15.21
CA GLN A 30 -6.63 17.99 16.00
C GLN A 30 -7.64 16.93 16.47
N ALA A 31 -8.83 17.35 16.92
CA ALA A 31 -9.89 16.44 17.29
C ALA A 31 -10.37 15.59 16.09
N ASN A 32 -10.54 16.20 14.92
CA ASN A 32 -10.93 15.51 13.69
C ASN A 32 -9.90 14.47 13.25
N VAL A 33 -8.61 14.83 13.25
CA VAL A 33 -7.52 13.90 12.92
C VAL A 33 -7.51 12.72 13.88
N ARG A 34 -7.68 12.97 15.20
CA ARG A 34 -7.75 11.91 16.21
C ARG A 34 -8.92 10.94 15.95
N ASN A 35 -10.10 11.48 15.61
CA ASN A 35 -11.28 10.66 15.31
C ASN A 35 -11.11 9.82 14.05
N VAL A 36 -10.56 10.40 12.98
CA VAL A 36 -10.26 9.68 11.72
C VAL A 36 -9.24 8.57 11.98
N MET A 37 -8.18 8.87 12.73
CA MET A 37 -7.15 7.90 13.09
C MET A 37 -7.71 6.73 13.91
N GLN A 38 -8.56 7.00 14.91
CA GLN A 38 -9.24 5.95 15.67
C GLN A 38 -10.18 5.11 14.79
N SER A 39 -10.90 5.74 13.86
CA SER A 39 -11.76 5.02 12.91
C SER A 39 -10.96 4.12 11.96
N ILE A 40 -9.80 4.58 11.48
CA ILE A 40 -8.93 3.79 10.63
C ILE A 40 -8.32 2.64 11.43
N HIS A 41 -7.81 2.89 12.64
CA HIS A 41 -7.27 1.86 13.50
C HIS A 41 -8.32 0.78 13.83
N GLY A 42 -9.58 1.16 14.11
CA GLY A 42 -10.66 0.19 14.33
C GLY A 42 -10.95 -0.66 13.09
N LYS A 43 -10.90 -0.08 11.89
CA LYS A 43 -11.06 -0.82 10.62
C LYS A 43 -9.85 -1.70 10.31
N LEU A 44 -8.63 -1.25 10.62
CA LEU A 44 -7.40 -2.01 10.37
C LEU A 44 -7.26 -3.18 11.34
N SER A 45 -7.62 -3.00 12.63
CA SER A 45 -7.69 -4.10 13.59
C SER A 45 -8.74 -5.16 13.19
N SER A 46 -9.84 -4.75 12.55
CA SER A 46 -10.81 -5.72 12.00
C SER A 46 -10.29 -6.49 10.78
N LEU A 47 -9.28 -5.96 10.09
CA LEU A 47 -8.60 -6.62 8.97
C LEU A 47 -7.44 -7.51 9.44
N SER A 48 -6.78 -7.18 10.56
CA SER A 48 -5.68 -7.99 11.11
C SER A 48 -6.13 -9.29 11.79
N ASP A 49 -7.39 -9.40 12.21
CA ASP A 49 -7.97 -10.66 12.73
C ASP A 49 -8.17 -11.73 11.64
N THR A 50 -7.96 -11.38 10.37
CA THR A 50 -7.78 -12.37 9.31
C THR A 50 -6.28 -12.67 9.21
N ASP A 51 -5.80 -13.58 10.06
CA ASP A 51 -4.47 -14.19 9.94
C ASP A 51 -4.32 -14.88 8.59
N ILE A 52 -4.03 -14.11 7.53
CA ILE A 52 -3.45 -14.66 6.31
C ILE A 52 -1.95 -14.66 6.58
N ASP A 53 -1.52 -15.70 7.30
CA ASP A 53 -0.14 -16.19 7.28
C ASP A 53 0.20 -16.56 5.84
N PHE A 54 0.52 -15.56 5.01
CA PHE A 54 1.13 -15.80 3.71
C PHE A 54 2.60 -16.10 3.96
N LYS A 55 2.85 -17.29 4.52
CA LYS A 55 4.13 -17.97 4.43
C LYS A 55 4.35 -18.27 2.96
N MET A 56 4.91 -17.28 2.28
CA MET A 56 5.35 -17.35 0.90
C MET A 56 6.48 -18.40 0.88
N ASN A 57 6.13 -19.65 0.64
CA ASN A 57 7.12 -20.63 0.19
C ASN A 57 7.51 -20.20 -1.22
N GLU A 58 8.51 -19.33 -1.29
CA GLU A 58 9.16 -18.76 -2.48
C GLU A 58 9.71 -19.82 -3.46
N GLN A 59 9.41 -21.10 -3.24
CA GLN A 59 10.05 -22.24 -3.89
C GLN A 59 9.07 -23.24 -4.54
N ALA A 60 7.76 -22.97 -4.58
CA ALA A 60 6.79 -23.91 -5.17
C ALA A 60 6.21 -23.50 -6.54
N ILE A 61 6.37 -22.26 -7.00
CA ILE A 61 5.71 -21.80 -8.24
C ILE A 61 6.65 -21.83 -9.46
N TYR A 62 7.98 -21.90 -9.27
CA TYR A 62 8.96 -21.85 -10.36
C TYR A 62 9.57 -23.21 -10.79
N ASN A 63 9.25 -24.32 -10.11
CA ASN A 63 9.90 -25.61 -10.40
C ASN A 63 9.21 -26.48 -11.47
N ASP A 64 8.19 -26.01 -12.18
CA ASP A 64 7.55 -26.79 -13.28
C ASP A 64 8.00 -26.33 -14.69
N LEU A 65 9.09 -25.56 -14.79
CA LEU A 65 9.60 -25.04 -16.05
C LEU A 65 10.98 -25.56 -16.45
N ASP A 66 11.39 -26.73 -15.94
CA ASP A 66 12.54 -27.47 -16.45
C ASP A 66 12.32 -28.98 -16.25
N ASP A 67 11.66 -29.64 -17.21
CA ASP A 67 12.20 -30.92 -17.67
C ASP A 67 11.78 -31.25 -19.12
N GLU A 68 12.77 -31.72 -19.85
CA GLU A 68 12.79 -32.01 -21.27
C GLU A 68 12.01 -33.31 -21.58
N ASN A 69 11.34 -33.33 -22.74
CA ASN A 69 11.00 -34.53 -23.53
C ASN A 69 11.41 -35.90 -22.96
N THR A 70 10.48 -36.68 -22.40
CA THR A 70 10.50 -38.14 -22.54
C THR A 70 9.10 -38.76 -22.35
N ALA A 71 8.88 -39.81 -23.14
CA ALA A 71 7.59 -40.42 -23.43
C ALA A 71 6.96 -41.25 -22.29
N PHE A 72 5.68 -41.59 -22.53
CA PHE A 72 4.87 -42.70 -21.98
C PHE A 72 4.02 -42.34 -20.74
N CYS A 73 2.68 -42.35 -20.81
CA CYS A 73 1.87 -43.52 -21.16
C CYS A 73 0.74 -43.25 -22.16
N HIS A 74 0.64 -44.14 -23.15
CA HIS A 74 -0.58 -44.42 -23.89
C HIS A 74 -1.68 -44.99 -22.98
N SER A 75 -2.92 -44.52 -23.13
CA SER A 75 -4.04 -45.31 -23.68
C SER A 75 -5.39 -44.65 -23.39
N GLY A 76 -6.23 -44.50 -24.42
CA GLY A 76 -7.68 -44.28 -24.28
C GLY A 76 -8.24 -43.06 -24.97
N SER A 77 -8.52 -43.20 -26.27
CA SER A 77 -9.35 -42.32 -27.11
C SER A 77 -10.68 -41.92 -26.44
N THR A 78 -11.04 -40.62 -26.45
CA THR A 78 -12.08 -40.07 -27.36
C THR A 78 -12.22 -38.56 -27.16
N ASP A 79 -12.14 -37.87 -28.29
CA ASP A 79 -12.59 -36.54 -28.68
C ASP A 79 -13.42 -35.68 -27.70
N VAL A 80 -13.18 -34.36 -27.72
CA VAL A 80 -13.86 -33.24 -27.00
C VAL A 80 -13.33 -32.87 -25.61
N THR A 81 -12.10 -32.35 -25.49
CA THR A 81 -11.68 -31.58 -24.29
C THR A 81 -10.57 -30.53 -24.47
N THR A 82 -9.91 -30.41 -25.61
CA THR A 82 -8.76 -29.50 -25.79
C THR A 82 -9.11 -28.00 -25.73
N THR A 83 -10.37 -27.61 -25.95
CA THR A 83 -10.81 -26.21 -25.80
C THR A 83 -11.17 -25.82 -24.37
N LYS A 84 -11.60 -26.77 -23.53
CA LYS A 84 -11.89 -26.47 -22.12
C LYS A 84 -10.62 -26.31 -21.31
N VAL A 85 -9.60 -27.14 -21.57
CA VAL A 85 -8.28 -27.19 -20.88
C VAL A 85 -7.43 -25.95 -21.08
N LYS A 86 -7.58 -25.22 -22.19
CA LYS A 86 -6.85 -23.96 -22.43
C LYS A 86 -7.48 -22.77 -21.69
N LYS A 87 -8.82 -22.72 -21.62
CA LYS A 87 -9.55 -21.60 -21.00
C LYS A 87 -9.42 -21.59 -19.47
N ASN A 88 -9.35 -22.76 -18.85
CA ASN A 88 -9.17 -22.91 -17.41
C ASN A 88 -7.69 -22.78 -16.99
N THR A 89 -6.71 -23.14 -17.82
CA THR A 89 -5.30 -22.77 -17.55
C THR A 89 -5.11 -21.26 -17.60
N ASP A 90 -5.70 -20.57 -18.59
CA ASP A 90 -5.59 -19.11 -18.73
C ASP A 90 -6.26 -18.38 -17.55
N SER A 91 -7.42 -18.85 -17.09
CA SER A 91 -8.11 -18.28 -15.92
C SER A 91 -7.39 -18.56 -14.60
N THR A 92 -6.76 -19.73 -14.46
CA THR A 92 -5.98 -20.08 -13.26
C THR A 92 -4.69 -19.29 -13.20
N HIS A 93 -4.02 -19.12 -14.35
CA HIS A 93 -2.83 -18.30 -14.49
C HIS A 93 -3.11 -16.83 -14.19
N LEU A 94 -4.19 -16.27 -14.75
CA LEU A 94 -4.61 -14.90 -14.43
C LEU A 94 -4.94 -14.74 -12.95
N ALA A 95 -5.63 -15.71 -12.33
CA ALA A 95 -5.90 -15.69 -10.90
C ALA A 95 -4.61 -15.71 -10.08
N ALA A 96 -3.63 -16.52 -10.46
CA ALA A 96 -2.31 -16.57 -9.81
C ALA A 96 -1.57 -15.23 -9.95
N LEU A 97 -1.54 -14.63 -11.14
CA LEU A 97 -0.96 -13.29 -11.36
C LEU A 97 -1.62 -12.23 -10.47
N MET A 98 -2.96 -12.24 -10.39
CA MET A 98 -3.70 -11.29 -9.55
C MET A 98 -3.41 -11.47 -8.06
N VAL A 99 -3.33 -12.71 -7.57
CA VAL A 99 -2.95 -13.01 -6.18
C VAL A 99 -1.52 -12.54 -5.88
N SER A 100 -0.58 -12.80 -6.79
CA SER A 100 0.80 -12.34 -6.67
C SER A 100 0.89 -10.81 -6.64
N ILE A 101 0.20 -10.12 -7.55
CA ILE A 101 0.16 -8.65 -7.58
C ILE A 101 -0.46 -8.08 -6.30
N TYR A 102 -1.55 -8.67 -5.82
CA TYR A 102 -2.16 -8.27 -4.56
C TYR A 102 -1.18 -8.40 -3.39
N GLY A 103 -0.48 -9.54 -3.28
CA GLY A 103 0.52 -9.77 -2.23
C GLY A 103 1.68 -8.77 -2.30
N MET A 104 2.20 -8.51 -3.50
CA MET A 104 3.27 -7.52 -3.73
C MET A 104 2.85 -6.12 -3.28
N VAL A 105 1.66 -5.66 -3.70
CA VAL A 105 1.12 -4.34 -3.32
C VAL A 105 0.83 -4.27 -1.82
N GLN A 106 0.36 -5.35 -1.21
CA GLN A 106 0.11 -5.41 0.23
C GLN A 106 1.41 -5.29 1.03
N GLN A 107 2.48 -5.98 0.62
CA GLN A 107 3.79 -5.87 1.28
C GLN A 107 4.38 -4.47 1.13
N ASP A 108 4.28 -3.89 -0.05
CA ASP A 108 4.71 -2.51 -0.31
C ASP A 108 3.96 -1.51 0.58
N TYR A 109 2.64 -1.65 0.68
CA TYR A 109 1.81 -0.85 1.58
C TYR A 109 2.23 -1.00 3.06
N LEU A 110 2.42 -2.22 3.56
CA LEU A 110 2.80 -2.45 4.96
C LEU A 110 4.18 -1.87 5.29
N MET A 111 5.13 -1.94 4.35
CA MET A 111 6.42 -1.28 4.51
C MET A 111 6.25 0.24 4.59
N GLN A 112 5.48 0.83 3.66
CA GLN A 112 5.21 2.27 3.67
C GLN A 112 4.57 2.73 4.98
N ASP A 113 3.55 2.01 5.44
CA ASP A 113 2.84 2.31 6.68
C ASP A 113 3.78 2.27 7.91
N ARG A 114 4.65 1.26 7.99
CA ARG A 114 5.66 1.15 9.05
C ARG A 114 6.67 2.29 9.03
N ILE A 115 7.18 2.65 7.85
CA ILE A 115 8.14 3.74 7.71
C ILE A 115 7.47 5.05 8.13
N VAL A 116 6.32 5.38 7.54
CA VAL A 116 5.58 6.62 7.85
C VAL A 116 5.22 6.71 9.33
N SER A 117 4.83 5.60 9.94
CA SER A 117 4.54 5.55 11.38
C SER A 117 5.78 5.73 12.27
N ALA A 118 6.97 5.38 11.76
CA ALA A 118 8.24 5.56 12.47
C ALA A 118 8.87 6.94 12.22
N LEU A 119 8.41 7.68 11.21
CA LEU A 119 8.86 9.05 10.97
C LEU A 119 8.33 9.97 12.08
N ASP A 120 9.22 10.44 12.95
CA ASP A 120 8.93 11.49 13.93
C ASP A 120 9.29 12.87 13.36
N LEU A 121 8.84 13.95 14.02
CA LEU A 121 9.18 15.34 13.69
C LEU A 121 10.68 15.65 13.76
N ASN A 122 11.50 14.72 14.25
CA ASN A 122 12.93 14.84 14.44
C ASN A 122 13.78 14.17 13.34
N VAL A 123 13.17 13.58 12.31
CA VAL A 123 13.90 12.95 11.20
C VAL A 123 14.65 14.02 10.40
N SER A 124 15.94 13.80 10.16
CA SER A 124 16.76 14.74 9.38
C SER A 124 16.39 14.69 7.88
N SER A 125 16.70 15.75 7.15
CA SER A 125 16.47 15.80 5.70
C SER A 125 17.22 14.70 4.94
N GLU A 126 18.40 14.30 5.42
CA GLU A 126 19.23 13.25 4.80
C GLU A 126 18.64 11.85 5.01
N GLU A 127 18.11 11.58 6.20
CA GLU A 127 17.38 10.34 6.50
C GLU A 127 16.10 10.26 5.67
N LEU A 128 15.33 11.35 5.57
CA LEU A 128 14.13 11.41 4.74
C LEU A 128 14.45 11.18 3.26
N GLU A 129 15.53 11.77 2.74
CA GLU A 129 15.99 11.54 1.36
C GLU A 129 16.38 10.08 1.12
N SER A 130 17.03 9.45 2.11
CA SER A 130 17.36 8.02 2.07
C SER A 130 16.10 7.13 2.03
N TYR A 131 15.06 7.47 2.79
CA TYR A 131 13.75 6.78 2.70
C TYR A 131 13.10 6.96 1.34
N CYS A 132 13.10 8.18 0.78
CA CYS A 132 12.61 8.46 -0.57
C CYS A 132 13.33 7.64 -1.63
N LEU A 133 14.65 7.52 -1.53
CA LEU A 133 15.44 6.70 -2.45
C LEU A 133 15.05 5.22 -2.34
N MET A 134 14.95 4.69 -1.11
CA MET A 134 14.53 3.31 -0.89
C MET A 134 13.14 3.01 -1.49
N TRP A 135 12.19 3.95 -1.38
CA TRP A 135 10.89 3.81 -2.03
C TRP A 135 10.94 3.80 -3.55
N SER A 136 11.85 4.59 -4.16
CA SER A 136 11.99 4.60 -5.62
C SER A 136 12.43 3.24 -6.20
N LEU A 137 13.08 2.41 -5.37
CA LEU A 137 13.53 1.07 -5.76
C LEU A 137 12.41 0.03 -5.80
N ARG A 138 11.22 0.33 -5.25
CA ARG A 138 10.04 -0.55 -5.24
C ARG A 138 10.38 -2.02 -4.89
N PRO A 139 10.97 -2.28 -3.71
CA PRO A 139 11.62 -3.56 -3.39
C PRO A 139 10.68 -4.78 -3.42
N PHE A 140 9.36 -4.59 -3.30
CA PHE A 140 8.37 -5.68 -3.32
C PHE A 140 7.63 -5.84 -4.64
N ILE A 141 7.84 -4.94 -5.60
CA ILE A 141 7.13 -4.98 -6.88
C ILE A 141 8.00 -5.69 -7.92
N ASN A 142 7.53 -6.84 -8.40
CA ASN A 142 8.10 -7.50 -9.56
C ASN A 142 7.47 -6.93 -10.84
N ASP A 143 8.24 -6.13 -11.58
CA ASP A 143 7.82 -5.50 -12.83
C ASP A 143 7.46 -6.50 -13.93
N GLU A 144 8.07 -7.69 -13.94
CA GLU A 144 7.76 -8.72 -14.94
C GLU A 144 6.36 -9.27 -14.75
N LEU A 145 5.96 -9.55 -13.49
CA LEU A 145 4.60 -10.02 -13.17
C LEU A 145 3.55 -8.95 -13.45
N VAL A 146 3.85 -7.68 -13.13
CA VAL A 146 2.95 -6.56 -13.46
C VAL A 146 2.81 -6.42 -14.98
N HIS A 147 3.91 -6.50 -15.72
CA HIS A 147 3.90 -6.43 -17.18
C HIS A 147 3.15 -7.61 -17.80
N GLU A 148 3.30 -8.81 -17.23
CA GLU A 148 2.59 -10.00 -17.67
C GLU A 148 1.09 -9.87 -17.44
N ALA A 149 0.65 -9.40 -16.27
CA ALA A 149 -0.76 -9.13 -16.02
C ALA A 149 -1.34 -8.06 -16.96
N TRP A 150 -0.54 -7.06 -17.34
CA TRP A 150 -0.95 -6.01 -18.27
C TRP A 150 -1.34 -6.54 -19.66
N LYS A 151 -0.78 -7.68 -20.08
CA LYS A 151 -1.12 -8.34 -21.36
C LYS A 151 -2.56 -8.85 -21.42
N TYR A 152 -3.26 -8.94 -20.28
CA TYR A 152 -4.65 -9.38 -20.20
C TYR A 152 -5.67 -8.23 -20.23
N ILE A 153 -5.20 -6.98 -20.14
CA ILE A 153 -6.05 -5.76 -20.13
C ILE A 153 -6.10 -5.11 -21.52
N HIS A 154 -5.12 -5.40 -22.39
CA HIS A 154 -4.98 -4.88 -23.76
C HIS A 154 -5.34 -5.92 -24.81
#